data_AF-A0A950Q6B2-F1
#
_entry.id   AF-A0A950Q6B2-F1
#
_cell.length_a   1.000
_cell.length_b   1.000
_cell.length_c   1.000
_cell.angle_alpha   90.00
_cell.angle_beta   90.00
_cell.angle_gamma   90.00
#
_symmetry.space_group_name_H-M   'P 1'
#
loop_
_entity.id
_entity.type
_entity.pdbx_description
1 polymer ?
#
loop_
_entity_poly.entity_id
_entity_poly.type
_entity_poly.pdbx_seq_one_letter_code
_entity_poly.pdbx_strand_id
1 'polypeptide(L)'
;TSPAQIIRMALTHFQKLALAKADVDRGETADGAMRKVRPPVNFMRQSAFKAQLNLWDSPRLMEACDLLLETEALSRTTAVPAETVTARALLNIAAMARAGRHR
;
A
#
# COMPACT_ATOMS: atom_id res chain seq x y z
N THR A 1 3.90 -12.65 14.70
CA THR A 1 4.24 -11.62 13.72
C THR A 1 4.42 -10.30 14.44
N SER A 2 5.54 -9.61 14.27
CA SER A 2 5.78 -8.33 14.95
C SER A 2 5.00 -7.17 14.27
N PRO A 3 4.45 -6.19 15.01
CA PRO A 3 3.77 -5.02 14.43
C PRO A 3 4.62 -4.28 13.39
N ALA A 4 5.93 -4.12 13.66
CA ALA A 4 6.87 -3.50 12.73
C ALA A 4 7.01 -4.30 11.41
N GLN A 5 6.97 -5.64 11.47
CA GLN A 5 6.99 -6.47 10.27
C GLN A 5 5.73 -6.28 9.43
N ILE A 6 4.56 -6.16 10.07
CA ILE A 6 3.29 -5.90 9.40
C ILE A 6 3.34 -4.57 8.65
N ILE A 7 3.80 -3.50 9.31
CA ILE A 7 3.96 -2.18 8.69
C ILE A 7 4.93 -2.25 7.51
N ARG A 8 6.09 -2.90 7.68
CA ARG A 8 7.08 -3.03 6.60
C ARG A 8 6.52 -3.78 5.39
N MET A 9 5.77 -4.85 5.62
CA MET A 9 5.11 -5.62 4.55
C MET A 9 4.04 -4.79 3.83
N ALA A 10 3.24 -4.03 4.57
CA ALA A 10 2.25 -3.12 4.00
C ALA A 10 2.93 -2.03 3.17
N LEU A 11 3.96 -1.36 3.70
CA LEU A 11 4.68 -0.30 3.01
C LEU A 11 5.29 -0.80 1.70
N THR A 12 5.94 -1.95 1.74
CA THR A 12 6.52 -2.57 0.53
C THR A 12 5.45 -2.88 -0.52
N HIS A 13 4.27 -3.32 -0.09
CA HIS A 13 3.15 -3.58 -0.99
C HIS A 13 2.61 -2.29 -1.63
N PHE A 14 2.40 -1.25 -0.83
CA PHE A 14 1.91 0.05 -1.31
C PHE A 14 2.91 0.75 -2.24
N GLN A 15 4.22 0.63 -1.99
CA GLN A 15 5.26 1.13 -2.89
C GLN A 15 5.21 0.44 -4.26
N LYS A 16 5.00 -0.89 -4.31
CA LYS A 16 4.81 -1.60 -5.57
C LYS A 16 3.57 -1.15 -6.32
N LEU A 17 2.49 -0.91 -5.58
CA LEU A 17 1.24 -0.43 -6.15
C LEU A 17 1.40 0.98 -6.71
N ALA A 18 2.11 1.87 -6.01
CA ALA A 18 2.43 3.23 -6.45
C ALA A 18 3.29 3.23 -7.73
N LEU A 19 4.32 2.38 -7.78
CA LEU A 19 5.16 2.23 -8.99
C LEU A 19 4.33 1.75 -10.18
N ALA A 20 3.52 0.70 -10.01
CA ALA A 20 2.65 0.21 -11.06
C ALA A 20 1.60 1.25 -11.48
N LYS A 21 1.08 2.05 -10.53
CA LYS A 21 0.10 3.10 -10.85
C LYS A 21 0.73 4.23 -11.64
N ALA A 22 1.95 4.63 -11.33
CA ALA A 22 2.70 5.61 -12.09
C ALA A 22 2.97 5.15 -13.54
N ASP A 23 3.24 3.86 -13.75
CA ASP A 23 3.34 3.29 -15.11
C ASP A 23 2.00 3.38 -15.86
N VAL A 24 0.90 3.01 -15.20
CA VAL A 24 -0.45 3.12 -15.79
C VAL A 24 -0.81 4.57 -16.12
N ASP A 25 -0.49 5.51 -15.23
CA ASP A 25 -0.74 6.94 -15.45
C ASP A 25 0.07 7.50 -16.63
N ARG A 26 1.21 6.88 -16.96
CA ARG A 26 2.00 7.17 -18.17
C ARG A 26 1.45 6.54 -19.45
N GLY A 27 0.34 5.79 -19.37
CA GLY A 27 -0.32 5.17 -20.51
C GLY A 27 -0.02 3.68 -20.71
N GLU A 28 0.66 3.03 -19.77
CA GLU A 28 0.81 1.57 -19.83
C GLU A 28 -0.45 0.83 -19.42
N THR A 29 -0.62 -0.38 -19.96
CA THR A 29 -1.68 -1.26 -19.51
C THR A 29 -1.37 -1.77 -18.11
N ALA A 30 -2.41 -2.02 -17.30
CA ALA A 30 -2.27 -2.58 -15.95
C ALA A 30 -1.43 -3.88 -15.94
N ASP A 31 -1.63 -4.76 -16.93
CA ASP A 31 -0.89 -6.01 -17.04
C ASP A 31 0.60 -5.77 -17.41
N GLY A 32 0.88 -4.76 -18.25
CA GLY A 32 2.24 -4.33 -18.57
C GLY A 32 2.98 -3.78 -17.35
N ALA A 33 2.34 -2.85 -16.63
CA ALA A 33 2.87 -2.26 -15.39
C ALA A 33 3.17 -3.33 -14.33
N MET A 34 2.24 -4.28 -14.12
CA MET A 34 2.43 -5.38 -13.17
C MET A 34 3.64 -6.28 -13.48
N ARG A 35 4.00 -6.46 -14.75
CA ARG A 35 5.18 -7.26 -15.16
C ARG A 35 6.50 -6.55 -14.86
N LYS A 36 6.49 -5.22 -14.76
CA LYS A 36 7.65 -4.39 -14.42
C LYS A 36 7.93 -4.33 -12.92
N VAL A 37 6.93 -4.56 -12.09
CA VAL A 37 7.09 -4.62 -10.63
C VAL A 37 8.15 -5.67 -10.25
N ARG A 38 9.04 -5.28 -9.33
CA ARG A 38 10.08 -6.15 -8.76
C ARG A 38 10.00 -6.15 -7.23
N PRO A 39 10.01 -7.33 -6.57
CA PRO A 39 9.88 -8.68 -7.14
C PRO A 39 8.47 -8.92 -7.75
N PRO A 40 8.35 -9.87 -8.69
CA PRO A 40 7.10 -10.13 -9.41
C PRO A 40 5.93 -10.41 -8.47
N VAL A 41 4.74 -9.95 -8.86
CA VAL A 41 3.50 -10.32 -8.16
C VAL A 41 3.24 -11.80 -8.41
N ASN A 42 3.17 -12.59 -7.33
CA ASN A 42 2.84 -14.01 -7.40
C ASN A 42 1.55 -14.20 -8.22
N PHE A 43 1.54 -15.18 -9.11
CA PHE A 43 0.43 -15.48 -10.02
C PHE A 43 -0.94 -15.49 -9.31
N MET A 44 -1.04 -16.14 -8.14
CA MET A 44 -2.29 -16.20 -7.37
C MET A 44 -2.78 -14.85 -6.86
N ARG A 45 -1.88 -13.85 -6.76
CA ARG A 45 -2.17 -12.50 -6.27
C ARG A 45 -2.35 -11.48 -7.39
N GLN A 46 -2.15 -11.87 -8.66
CA GLN A 46 -2.22 -10.93 -9.78
C GLN A 46 -3.61 -10.31 -9.92
N SER A 47 -4.68 -11.12 -9.85
CA SER A 47 -6.06 -10.61 -9.93
C SER A 47 -6.37 -9.60 -8.81
N ALA A 48 -6.00 -9.92 -7.58
CA ALA A 48 -6.18 -9.04 -6.43
C ALA A 48 -5.34 -7.75 -6.55
N PHE A 49 -4.10 -7.86 -7.03
CA PHE A 49 -3.23 -6.70 -7.25
C PHE A 49 -3.79 -5.77 -8.34
N LYS A 50 -4.28 -6.33 -9.44
CA LYS A 50 -4.93 -5.58 -10.53
C LYS A 50 -6.19 -4.86 -10.04
N ALA A 51 -7.01 -5.53 -9.23
CA ALA A 51 -8.20 -4.91 -8.63
C ALA A 51 -7.82 -3.73 -7.71
N GLN A 52 -6.74 -3.86 -6.93
CA GLN A 52 -6.23 -2.75 -6.11
C GLN A 52 -5.68 -1.61 -6.98
N LEU A 53 -4.98 -1.92 -8.08
CA LEU A 53 -4.44 -0.91 -8.99
C LEU A 53 -5.54 -0.02 -9.59
N ASN A 54 -6.71 -0.59 -9.86
CA ASN A 54 -7.86 0.15 -10.36
C ASN A 54 -8.60 0.95 -9.27
N LEU A 55 -8.51 0.53 -8.00
CA LEU A 55 -9.20 1.16 -6.87
C LEU A 55 -8.47 2.42 -6.35
N TRP A 56 -7.15 2.42 -6.47
CA TRP A 56 -6.29 3.47 -5.91
C TRP A 56 -5.82 4.45 -6.97
N ASP A 57 -5.75 5.73 -6.61
CA ASP A 57 -5.07 6.77 -7.41
C ASP A 57 -3.69 7.09 -6.82
N SER A 58 -2.84 7.71 -7.63
CA SER A 58 -1.46 8.03 -7.26
C SER A 58 -1.35 8.90 -5.99
N PRO A 59 -2.17 9.97 -5.80
CA PRO A 59 -2.11 10.77 -4.58
C PRO A 59 -2.42 9.98 -3.31
N ARG A 60 -3.46 9.13 -3.30
CA ARG A 60 -3.81 8.33 -2.12
C ARG A 60 -2.79 7.23 -1.83
N LEU A 61 -2.13 6.69 -2.86
CA LEU A 61 -1.04 5.74 -2.65
C LEU A 61 0.17 6.37 -1.97
N MET A 62 0.49 7.61 -2.32
CA MET A 62 1.55 8.37 -1.65
C MET A 62 1.17 8.67 -0.20
N GLU A 63 -0.04 9.16 0.05
CA GLU A 63 -0.54 9.42 1.41
C GLU A 63 -0.51 8.16 2.29
N ALA A 64 -0.92 7.01 1.73
CA ALA A 64 -0.84 5.73 2.45
C ALA A 64 0.61 5.30 2.74
N CYS A 65 1.56 5.56 1.83
CA CYS A 65 2.97 5.27 2.07
C CYS A 65 3.55 6.15 3.17
N ASP A 66 3.23 7.46 3.17
CA ASP A 66 3.69 8.40 4.19
C ASP A 66 3.17 8.03 5.58
N LEU A 67 1.86 7.71 5.68
CA LEU A 67 1.25 7.23 6.91
C LEU A 67 1.94 5.96 7.45
N LEU A 68 2.26 5.00 6.57
CA LEU A 68 2.94 3.77 6.96
C LEU A 68 4.37 4.03 7.42
N LEU A 69 5.09 4.95 6.77
CA LEU A 69 6.46 5.32 7.15
C LEU A 69 6.50 6.02 8.51
N GLU A 70 5.58 6.96 8.75
CA GLU A 70 5.43 7.62 10.04
C GLU A 70 5.07 6.62 11.14
N THR A 71 4.11 5.73 10.87
CA THR A 71 3.71 4.65 11.79
C THR A 71 4.89 3.73 12.12
N GLU A 72 5.73 3.41 11.14
CA GLU A 72 6.93 2.62 11.37
C GLU A 72 7.90 3.31 12.33
N ALA A 73 8.11 4.62 12.16
CA ALA A 73 8.95 5.41 13.05
C ALA A 73 8.37 5.47 14.47
N LEU A 74 7.06 5.72 14.60
CA LEU A 74 6.35 5.76 15.87
C LEU A 74 6.36 4.42 16.60
N SER A 75 6.26 3.30 15.87
CA SER A 75 6.28 1.95 16.46
C SER A 75 7.57 1.60 17.21
N ARG A 76 8.65 2.35 16.95
CA ARG A 76 9.95 2.21 17.62
C ARG A 76 10.12 3.14 18.83
N THR A 77 9.15 4.00 19.10
CA THR A 77 9.19 4.92 20.24
C THR A 77 8.50 4.30 21.47
N THR A 78 9.01 4.58 22.66
CA THR A 78 8.49 4.03 23.93
C THR A 78 7.19 4.67 24.40
N ALA A 79 6.79 5.80 23.82
CA ALA A 79 5.64 6.57 24.29
C ALA A 79 4.28 6.01 23.83
N VAL A 80 4.26 5.14 22.80
CA VAL A 80 3.00 4.62 22.23
C VAL A 80 3.09 3.12 21.98
N PRO A 81 2.09 2.32 22.39
CA PRO A 81 2.07 0.90 22.09
C PRO A 81 2.06 0.64 20.57
N ALA A 82 3.06 -0.11 20.08
CA ALA A 82 3.26 -0.37 18.66
C ALA A 82 2.04 -1.02 17.99
N GLU A 83 1.31 -1.88 18.70
CA GLU A 83 0.09 -2.53 18.23
C GLU A 83 -1.02 -1.52 17.94
N THR A 84 -1.23 -0.56 18.85
CA THR A 84 -2.25 0.48 18.71
C THR A 84 -1.98 1.38 17.50
N VAL A 85 -0.74 1.82 17.32
CA VAL A 85 -0.36 2.66 16.17
C VAL A 85 -0.53 1.90 14.87
N THR A 86 -0.10 0.63 14.83
CA THR A 86 -0.24 -0.25 13.66
C THR A 86 -1.72 -0.46 13.31
N ALA A 87 -2.56 -0.81 14.29
CA ALA A 87 -3.97 -1.03 14.07
C ALA A 87 -4.67 0.22 13.52
N ARG A 88 -4.38 1.39 14.11
CA ARG A 88 -4.93 2.68 13.63
C ARG A 88 -4.52 2.98 12.19
N ALA A 89 -3.25 2.80 11.85
CA ALA A 89 -2.77 3.05 10.49
C ALA A 89 -3.46 2.15 9.46
N LEU A 90 -3.60 0.85 9.75
CA LEU A 90 -4.27 -0.10 8.86
C LEU A 90 -5.77 0.23 8.69
N LEU A 91 -6.45 0.65 9.75
CA LEU A 91 -7.85 1.09 9.69
C LEU A 91 -8.00 2.35 8.82
N ASN A 92 -7.09 3.33 8.96
CA ASN A 92 -7.08 4.53 8.14
C ASN A 92 -6.89 4.18 6.65
N ILE A 93 -5.96 3.28 6.33
CA ILE A 93 -5.74 2.80 4.95
C ILE A 93 -6.99 2.10 4.39
N ALA A 94 -7.66 1.28 5.21
CA ALA A 94 -8.91 0.63 4.80
C ALA A 94 -10.02 1.66 4.53
N ALA A 95 -10.10 2.74 5.31
CA ALA A 95 -11.04 3.84 5.08
C ALA A 95 -10.71 4.59 3.77
N MET A 96 -9.43 4.88 3.51
CA MET A 96 -8.97 5.49 2.24
C MET A 96 -9.33 4.63 1.02
N ALA A 97 -9.18 3.31 1.12
CA ALA A 97 -9.57 2.37 0.07
C ALA A 97 -11.08 2.40 -0.18
N ARG A 98 -11.89 2.45 0.90
CA ARG A 98 -13.36 2.51 0.80
C ARG A 98 -13.81 3.80 0.11
N ALA A 99 -13.21 4.94 0.44
CA ALA A 99 -13.51 6.21 -0.23
C ALA A 99 -13.27 6.15 -1.75
N GLY A 100 -12.25 5.38 -2.18
CA GLY A 100 -11.98 5.13 -3.60
C GLY A 100 -13.03 4.30 -4.33
N ARG A 101 -13.78 3.46 -3.61
CA ARG A 101 -14.78 2.58 -4.24
C ARG A 101 -16.11 3.30 -4.52
N HIS A 102 -16.32 4.46 -3.91
CA HIS A 102 -17.52 5.28 -4.10
C HIS A 102 -17.36 6.34 -5.19
N ARG A 103 -16.23 6.36 -5.90
CA ARG A 103 -15.96 7.18 -7.07
C ARG A 103 -15.98 6.31 -8.32
#